data_AF-A0A2U1KVI2-F1
#
_entry.id   AF-A0A2U1KVI2-F1
#
_cell.length_a   1.000
_cell.length_b   1.000
_cell.length_c   1.000
_cell.angle_alpha   90.00
_cell.angle_beta   90.00
_cell.angle_gamma   90.00
#
_symmetry.space_group_name_H-M   'P 1'
#
loop_
_entity.id
_entity.type
_entity.pdbx_description
1 polymer ?
#
loop_
_entity_poly.entity_id
_entity_poly.type
_entity_poly.pdbx_seq_one_letter_code
_entity_poly.pdbx_strand_id
1 'polypeptide(L)' 'MATGRGNAVMAVAVFCLVFVAFQSEVAYARVYIVGDADGWTYGVQTWPRDKRFNAGDVLGIAYITT' A
#
# COMPACT_ATOMS: atom_id res chain seq x y z
N MET A 1 -3.49 -5.75 47.76
CA MET A 1 -2.92 -6.46 46.58
C MET A 1 -3.74 -6.25 45.29
N ALA A 2 -4.49 -5.15 45.14
CA ALA A 2 -5.32 -4.90 43.95
C ALA A 2 -4.63 -3.98 42.91
N THR A 3 -3.71 -3.12 43.34
CA THR A 3 -3.03 -2.11 42.50
C THR A 3 -2.12 -2.72 41.41
N GLY A 4 -1.50 -3.88 41.67
CA GLY A 4 -0.60 -4.52 40.71
C GLY A 4 -1.29 -5.09 39.47
N ARG A 5 -2.56 -5.50 39.58
CA ARG A 5 -3.33 -6.06 38.45
C ARG A 5 -3.74 -4.99 37.44
N GLY A 6 -4.08 -3.78 37.89
CA GLY A 6 -4.43 -2.68 37.00
C GLY A 6 -3.24 -2.21 36.14
N ASN A 7 -2.06 -2.08 36.76
CA ASN A 7 -0.85 -1.67 36.05
C ASN A 7 -0.38 -2.72 35.02
N ALA A 8 -0.49 -4.00 35.35
CA ALA A 8 -0.15 -5.09 34.42
C ALA A 8 -1.07 -5.09 33.19
N VAL A 9 -2.38 -4.89 33.39
CA VAL A 9 -3.35 -4.81 32.28
C VAL A 9 -3.07 -3.60 31.39
N MET A 10 -2.74 -2.44 31.98
CA MET A 10 -2.39 -1.25 31.21
C MET A 10 -1.11 -1.47 30.38
N ALA A 11 -0.07 -2.08 30.97
CA ALA A 11 1.16 -2.38 30.28
C ALA A 11 0.95 -3.31 29.07
N VAL A 12 0.12 -4.36 29.22
CA VAL A 12 -0.22 -5.28 28.13
C VAL A 12 -1.01 -4.57 27.02
N ALA A 13 -1.99 -3.73 27.38
CA ALA A 13 -2.77 -2.98 26.40
C ALA A 13 -1.89 -2.02 25.58
N VAL A 14 -0.98 -1.29 26.23
CA VAL A 14 -0.01 -0.41 25.56
C VAL A 14 0.91 -1.22 24.65
N PHE A 15 1.42 -2.36 25.12
CA PHE A 15 2.27 -3.23 24.31
C PHE A 15 1.56 -3.75 23.06
N CYS A 16 0.29 -4.18 23.18
CA CYS A 16 -0.53 -4.58 22.04
C CYS A 16 -0.74 -3.43 21.05
N LEU A 17 -1.04 -2.22 21.52
CA LEU A 17 -1.22 -1.05 20.65
C LEU A 17 0.07 -0.69 19.90
N VAL A 18 1.21 -0.72 20.58
CA VAL A 18 2.52 -0.50 19.96
C VAL A 18 2.78 -1.57 18.91
N PHE A 19 2.54 -2.85 19.23
CA PHE A 19 2.74 -3.95 18.29
C PHE A 19 1.87 -3.81 17.04
N VAL A 20 0.60 -3.45 17.19
CA VAL A 20 -0.30 -3.19 16.05
C VAL A 20 0.17 -2.00 15.22
N ALA A 21 0.60 -0.90 15.84
CA ALA A 21 1.10 0.27 15.14
C ALA A 21 2.40 0.00 14.36
N PHE A 22 3.27 -0.88 14.87
CA PHE A 22 4.49 -1.29 14.17
C PHE A 22 4.22 -2.29 13.02
N GLN A 23 3.17 -3.10 13.14
CA GLN A 23 2.80 -4.09 12.13
C GLN A 23 1.82 -3.55 11.08
N SER A 24 1.24 -2.37 11.29
CA SER A 24 0.35 -1.73 10.32
C SER A 24 1.17 -1.05 9.23
N GLU A 25 1.13 -1.61 8.02
CA GLU A 25 1.63 -0.93 6.82
C GLU A 25 0.55 0.02 6.28
N VAL A 26 0.93 1.26 5.99
CA VAL A 26 0.05 2.20 5.27
C VAL A 26 0.05 1.81 3.79
N ALA A 27 -1.06 1.24 3.32
CA ALA A 27 -1.22 0.93 1.91
C ALA A 27 -1.47 2.23 1.12
N TYR A 28 -0.47 2.66 0.34
CA TYR A 28 -0.62 3.75 -0.61
C TYR A 28 -1.07 3.22 -1.96
N ALA A 29 -2.09 3.86 -2.54
CA ALA A 29 -2.47 3.66 -3.93
C ALA A 29 -1.31 4.04 -4.85
N ARG A 30 -0.93 3.14 -5.76
CA ARG A 30 0.09 3.39 -6.78
C ARG A 30 -0.54 3.95 -8.05
N VAL A 31 0.21 4.81 -8.73
CA VAL A 31 -0.13 5.25 -10.09
C VAL A 31 0.79 4.53 -11.07
N TYR A 32 0.18 3.84 -12.03
CA TYR A 32 0.88 3.14 -13.10
C TYR A 32 0.58 3.82 -14.43
N ILE A 33 1.60 4.36 -15.09
CA ILE A 33 1.45 4.93 -16.43
C ILE A 33 1.46 3.78 -17.44
N VAL A 34 0.38 3.61 -18.17
CA VAL A 34 0.27 2.53 -19.14
C VAL A 34 1.25 2.78 -20.29
N GLY A 35 2.04 1.75 -20.61
CA GLY A 35 3.14 1.84 -21.57
C GLY A 35 4.40 2.51 -21.04
N ASP A 36 4.45 2.84 -19.74
CA ASP A 36 5.59 3.45 -19.08
C ASP A 36 6.11 4.69 -19.86
N ALA A 37 7.33 4.64 -20.41
CA ALA A 37 7.91 5.76 -21.16
C ALA A 37 7.34 5.92 -22.58
N ASP A 38 6.72 4.88 -23.14
CA ASP A 38 6.17 4.87 -24.51
C ASP A 38 4.70 5.34 -24.54
N GLY A 39 4.06 5.44 -23.37
CA GLY A 39 2.68 5.87 -23.22
C GLY A 39 1.66 4.87 -23.80
N TRP A 40 0.41 5.31 -23.87
CA TRP A 40 -0.69 4.51 -24.39
C TRP A 40 -0.65 4.47 -25.92
N THR A 41 -0.16 3.36 -26.46
CA THR A 41 -0.03 3.12 -27.91
C THR A 41 -0.31 1.65 -28.28
N TYR A 42 -0.35 1.36 -29.58
CA TYR A 42 -0.47 -0.02 -30.07
C TYR A 42 0.75 -0.84 -29.63
N GLY A 43 0.53 -2.09 -29.21
CA GLY A 43 1.60 -2.98 -28.75
C GLY A 43 1.79 -3.04 -27.23
N VAL A 44 1.01 -2.29 -26.45
CA VAL A 44 1.13 -2.23 -24.97
C VAL A 44 0.49 -3.43 -24.25
N GLN A 45 -0.04 -4.44 -24.96
CA GLN A 45 -0.73 -5.60 -24.36
C GLN A 45 0.11 -6.40 -23.35
N THR A 46 1.45 -6.37 -23.46
CA THR A 46 2.36 -7.07 -22.54
C THR A 46 2.78 -6.23 -21.34
N TRP A 47 2.47 -4.92 -21.32
CA TRP A 47 2.83 -4.01 -20.23
C TRP A 47 2.34 -4.45 -18.83
N PRO A 48 1.16 -5.09 -18.67
CA PRO A 48 0.71 -5.56 -17.35
C PRO A 48 1.53 -6.72 -16.77
N ARG A 49 2.33 -7.43 -17.58
CA ARG A 49 2.86 -8.78 -17.27
C ARG A 49 3.66 -8.86 -15.97
N ASP A 50 4.43 -7.84 -15.66
CA ASP A 50 5.34 -7.82 -14.50
C ASP A 50 4.86 -6.83 -13.41
N LYS A 51 3.57 -6.49 -13.41
CA LYS A 51 2.98 -5.52 -12.48
C LYS A 51 1.95 -6.19 -11.58
N ARG A 52 1.91 -5.73 -10.32
CA ARG A 52 0.94 -6.19 -9.33
C ARG A 52 0.03 -5.03 -8.96
N PHE A 53 -1.22 -5.12 -9.40
CA PHE A 53 -2.24 -4.13 -9.08
C PHE A 53 -2.96 -4.52 -7.80
N ASN A 54 -3.18 -3.53 -6.94
CA ASN A 54 -3.97 -3.65 -5.73
C ASN A 54 -5.21 -2.74 -5.88
N ALA A 55 -6.25 -3.04 -5.10
CA ALA A 55 -7.43 -2.18 -5.06
C ALA A 55 -7.03 -0.76 -4.62
N GLY A 56 -7.49 0.24 -5.36
CA GLY A 56 -7.14 1.64 -5.14
C GLY A 56 -6.02 2.16 -6.05
N ASP A 57 -5.26 1.29 -6.71
CA ASP A 57 -4.27 1.72 -7.72
C ASP A 57 -4.95 2.38 -8.93
N VAL A 58 -4.24 3.31 -9.56
CA VAL A 58 -4.71 4.11 -10.70
C VAL A 58 -3.87 3.81 -11.93
N LEU A 59 -4.56 3.64 -13.07
CA LEU A 59 -3.93 3.54 -14.39
C LEU A 59 -3.96 4.91 -15.08
N GLY A 60 -2.79 5.51 -15.26
CA GLY A 60 -2.62 6.74 -16.02
C GLY A 60 -2.54 6.46 -17.52
N ILE A 61 -3.44 7.08 -18.29
CA ILE A 61 -3.47 6.97 -19.76
C ILE A 61 -2.85 8.24 -20.33
N ALA A 62 -1.60 8.14 -20.76
CA ALA A 62 -0.86 9.24 -21.35
C ALA A 62 -0.63 8.97 -22.83
N TYR A 63 -1.01 9.91 -23.71
CA TYR A 63 -0.71 9.83 -25.14
C TYR A 63 0.52 10.68 -25.43
N ILE A 64 1.54 10.08 -26.03
CA ILE A 64 2.75 10.80 -26.43
C ILE A 64 2.55 11.31 -27.85
N THR A 65 2.45 12.64 -27.98
CA THR A 65 2.49 13.32 -29.27
C THR A 65 3.93 13.75 -29.52
N THR A 66 4.66 13.00 -30.34
CA THR A 66 5.88 13.49 -30.99
C THR A 66 5.58 14.64 -31.93
#